data_AF-A0A538I2N0-F1
#
_entry.id   AF-A0A538I2N0-F1
#
_cell.length_a   1.000
_cell.length_b   1.000
_cell.length_c   1.000
_cell.angle_alpha   90.00
_cell.angle_beta   90.00
_cell.angle_gamma   90.00
#
_symmetry.space_group_name_H-M   'P 1'
#
loop_
_entity.id
_entity.type
_entity.pdbx_description
1 polymer ?
#
loop_
_entity_poly.entity_id
_entity_poly.type
_entity_poly.pdbx_seq_one_letter_code
_entity_poly.pdbx_strand_id
1 'polypeptide(L)'
;MWPPPVEAVAAVFRNAGIEARLEELAIGESEFPGAGARVRAYDCDGRLVVAVVPLDAVVDRSKLGCVYARPVEPPMFPFSGATVTIERTLLNERTVWLDAGSPRHVVGISPAQLARVVRAQPADLLAD
;
A
#
# COMPACT_ATOMS: atom_id res chain seq x y z
N MET A 1 3.07 23.18 2.78
CA MET A 1 4.23 22.37 2.35
C MET A 1 4.12 21.05 3.05
N TRP A 2 4.22 19.93 2.33
CA TRP A 2 4.11 18.62 2.95
C TRP A 2 5.35 18.27 3.79
N PRO A 3 5.21 17.49 4.87
CA PRO A 3 6.35 16.90 5.56
C PRO A 3 7.22 16.08 4.60
N PRO A 4 8.54 15.96 4.80
CA PRO A 4 9.44 15.28 3.84
C PRO A 4 9.02 13.86 3.43
N PRO A 5 8.55 12.97 4.34
CA PRO A 5 8.06 11.65 3.95
C PRO A 5 6.83 11.70 3.04
N VAL A 6 5.95 12.67 3.28
CA VAL A 6 4.72 12.88 2.51
C VAL A 6 5.05 13.45 1.13
N GLU A 7 6.02 14.38 1.07
CA GLU A 7 6.50 14.93 -0.21
C GLU A 7 7.16 13.84 -1.08
N ALA A 8 7.87 12.89 -0.48
CA ALA A 8 8.44 11.75 -1.23
C ALA A 8 7.35 10.91 -1.91
N VAL A 9 6.23 10.66 -1.21
CA VAL A 9 5.05 9.99 -1.79
C VAL A 9 4.43 10.84 -2.91
N ALA A 10 4.21 12.14 -2.66
CA ALA A 10 3.66 13.08 -3.63
C ALA A 10 4.49 13.13 -4.93
N ALA A 11 5.82 13.14 -4.78
CA ALA A 11 6.75 13.21 -5.89
C ALA A 11 6.66 11.99 -6.82
N VAL A 12 6.45 10.78 -6.28
CA VAL A 12 6.29 9.58 -7.10
C VAL A 12 5.08 9.70 -8.03
N PHE A 13 3.92 10.11 -7.50
CA PHE A 13 2.70 10.23 -8.31
C PHE A 13 2.80 11.35 -9.33
N ARG A 14 3.33 12.50 -8.92
CA ARG A 14 3.57 13.65 -9.80
C ARG A 14 4.51 13.30 -10.95
N ASN A 15 5.63 12.63 -10.67
CA ASN A 15 6.60 12.21 -11.70
C ASN A 15 6.03 11.15 -12.64
N ALA A 16 5.06 10.35 -12.18
CA ALA A 16 4.37 9.35 -12.99
C ALA A 16 3.16 9.91 -13.76
N GLY A 17 2.85 11.20 -13.63
CA GLY A 17 1.66 11.82 -14.24
C GLY A 17 0.34 11.22 -13.77
N ILE A 18 0.28 10.78 -12.50
CA ILE A 18 -0.90 10.17 -11.89
C ILE A 18 -1.56 11.18 -10.96
N GLU A 19 -2.88 11.34 -11.12
CA GLU A 19 -3.70 12.08 -10.17
C GLU A 19 -3.91 11.23 -8.91
N ALA A 20 -3.36 11.72 -7.80
CA ALA A 20 -3.55 11.15 -6.47
C ALA A 20 -3.96 12.27 -5.51
N ARG A 21 -4.87 11.96 -4.59
CA ARG A 21 -5.43 12.92 -3.63
C ARG A 21 -4.73 12.78 -2.29
N LEU A 22 -3.82 13.71 -1.99
CA LEU A 22 -3.17 13.79 -0.68
C LEU A 22 -4.01 14.61 0.29
N GLU A 23 -4.18 14.11 1.51
CA GLU A 23 -4.90 14.78 2.58
C GLU A 23 -4.15 14.67 3.90
N GLU A 24 -4.35 15.67 4.76
CA GLU A 24 -4.00 15.61 6.18
C GLU A 24 -5.29 15.42 6.99
N LEU A 25 -5.37 14.32 7.74
CA LEU A 25 -6.48 14.03 8.66
C LEU A 25 -6.48 15.02 9.84
N ALA A 26 -7.66 15.35 10.35
CA ALA A 26 -7.78 16.22 11.51
C ALA A 26 -7.07 15.62 12.75
N ILE A 27 -6.72 16.46 13.72
CA ILE A 27 -6.15 15.97 14.99
C ILE A 27 -7.17 15.07 15.68
N GLY A 28 -6.76 13.84 16.01
CA GLY A 28 -7.61 12.84 16.65
C GLY A 28 -8.42 11.97 15.67
N GLU A 29 -8.36 12.25 14.38
CA GLU A 29 -8.96 11.44 13.33
C GLU A 29 -7.95 10.39 12.82
N SER A 30 -8.45 9.19 12.56
CA SER A 30 -7.65 8.07 12.01
C SER A 30 -8.40 7.29 10.94
N GLU A 31 -9.63 7.70 10.62
CA GLU A 31 -10.45 7.06 9.61
C GLU A 31 -10.07 7.58 8.22
N PHE A 32 -10.08 6.68 7.24
CA PHE A 32 -9.87 7.07 5.86
C PHE A 32 -11.15 7.62 5.24
N PRO A 33 -11.07 8.58 4.29
CA PRO A 33 -12.25 9.12 3.60
C PRO A 33 -13.07 8.10 2.78
N GLY A 34 -12.62 6.86 2.66
CA GLY A 34 -13.25 5.79 1.88
C GLY A 34 -12.54 4.46 2.09
N ALA A 35 -12.66 3.55 1.12
CA ALA A 35 -12.09 2.21 1.20
C ALA A 35 -10.60 2.24 1.56
N GLY A 36 -10.26 1.67 2.71
CA GLY A 36 -8.92 1.66 3.25
C GLY A 36 -8.09 0.49 2.77
N ALA A 37 -6.84 0.76 2.41
CA ALA A 37 -5.84 -0.25 2.17
C ALA A 37 -4.61 -0.01 3.06
N ARG A 38 -3.94 -1.09 3.42
CA ARG A 38 -2.71 -1.04 4.20
C ARG A 38 -1.62 -1.86 3.55
N VAL A 39 -0.40 -1.50 3.90
CA VAL A 39 0.80 -2.18 3.44
C VAL A 39 1.27 -3.17 4.52
N ARG A 40 1.59 -4.37 4.10
CA ARG A 40 2.28 -5.40 4.89
C ARG A 40 3.53 -5.83 4.18
N ALA A 41 4.58 -6.14 4.92
CA ALA A 41 5.80 -6.67 4.34
C ALA A 41 6.25 -7.94 5.05
N TYR A 42 6.86 -8.82 4.27
CA TYR A 42 7.36 -10.11 4.70
C TYR A 42 8.74 -10.33 4.11
N ASP A 43 9.62 -10.86 4.95
CA ASP A 43 10.79 -11.59 4.49
C ASP A 43 10.32 -13.01 4.12
N CYS A 44 10.30 -13.27 2.82
CA CYS A 44 9.86 -14.51 2.20
C CYS A 44 11.09 -15.25 1.65
N ASP A 45 11.62 -16.20 2.42
CA ASP A 45 12.85 -16.95 2.09
C ASP A 45 14.02 -16.05 1.64
N GLY A 46 14.23 -14.90 2.31
CA GLY A 46 15.30 -13.94 1.99
C GLY A 46 14.91 -12.88 0.95
N ARG A 47 13.69 -12.92 0.41
CA ARG A 47 13.16 -11.93 -0.53
C ARG A 47 12.08 -11.08 0.14
N LEU A 48 12.18 -9.76 -0.04
CA LEU A 48 11.17 -8.84 0.45
C LEU A 48 9.90 -8.93 -0.41
N VAL A 49 8.77 -9.25 0.21
CA VAL A 49 7.43 -9.25 -0.40
C VAL A 49 6.57 -8.21 0.30
N VAL A 50 5.92 -7.35 -0.48
CA VAL A 50 4.95 -6.37 0.00
C VAL A 50 3.55 -6.78 -0.46
N ALA A 51 2.60 -6.78 0.45
CA ALA A 51 1.20 -7.05 0.22
C ALA A 51 0.38 -5.78 0.52
N VAL A 52 -0.36 -5.30 -0.48
CA VAL A 52 -1.35 -4.23 -0.32
C VAL A 52 -2.72 -4.90 -0.15
N VAL A 53 -3.32 -4.76 1.03
CA VAL A 53 -4.55 -5.47 1.42
C VAL A 53 -5.56 -4.50 2.05
N PRO A 54 -6.88 -4.84 2.12
CA PRO A 54 -7.84 -4.04 2.87
C PRO A 54 -7.41 -3.80 4.32
N LEU A 55 -7.83 -2.68 4.91
CA LEU A 55 -7.34 -2.20 6.22
C LEU A 55 -7.50 -3.24 7.35
N ASP A 56 -8.58 -4.01 7.35
CA ASP A 56 -8.87 -5.00 8.39
C ASP A 56 -8.53 -6.43 7.98
N ALA A 57 -7.94 -6.60 6.81
CA ALA A 57 -7.67 -7.92 6.28
C ALA A 57 -6.43 -8.56 6.90
N VAL A 58 -6.52 -9.87 7.15
CA VAL A 58 -5.39 -10.71 7.55
C VAL A 58 -4.81 -11.38 6.31
N VAL A 59 -3.50 -11.23 6.11
CA VAL A 59 -2.79 -11.88 5.00
C VAL A 59 -2.61 -13.36 5.31
N ASP A 60 -3.11 -14.22 4.44
CA ASP A 60 -2.74 -15.63 4.39
C ASP A 60 -1.31 -15.75 3.86
N ARG A 61 -0.39 -15.95 4.80
CA ARG A 61 1.04 -16.08 4.50
C ARG A 61 1.37 -17.27 3.60
N SER A 62 0.53 -18.30 3.54
CA SER A 62 0.74 -19.43 2.63
C SER A 62 0.54 -19.04 1.16
N LYS A 63 -0.20 -17.96 0.89
CA LYS A 63 -0.46 -17.42 -0.45
C LYS A 63 0.66 -16.49 -0.96
N LEU A 64 1.71 -16.23 -0.17
CA LEU A 64 2.84 -15.39 -0.57
C LEU A 64 3.88 -16.09 -1.48
N GLY A 65 3.72 -17.40 -1.69
CA GLY A 65 4.59 -18.19 -2.58
C GLY A 65 5.99 -18.44 -2.03
N CYS A 66 6.12 -18.56 -0.70
CA CYS A 66 7.36 -18.85 -0.01
C CYS A 66 7.11 -19.86 1.13
N VAL A 67 8.13 -20.60 1.56
CA VAL A 67 7.99 -21.60 2.63
C VAL A 67 7.93 -20.92 3.99
N TYR A 68 8.80 -19.93 4.22
CA TYR A 68 8.82 -19.14 5.43
C TYR A 68 8.54 -17.67 5.14
N ALA A 69 7.44 -17.17 5.72
CA ALA A 69 7.06 -15.77 5.66
C ALA A 69 7.12 -15.14 7.06
N ARG A 70 8.14 -14.31 7.30
CA ARG A 70 8.30 -13.57 8.55
C ARG A 70 7.89 -12.11 8.36
N PRO A 71 6.96 -11.57 9.17
CA PRO A 71 6.61 -10.16 9.11
C PRO A 71 7.84 -9.26 9.33
N VAL A 72 7.94 -8.19 8.54
CA VAL A 72 8.97 -7.15 8.68
C VAL A 72 8.33 -5.78 8.49
N GLU A 73 9.06 -4.73 8.87
CA GLU A 73 8.62 -3.35 8.60
C GLU A 73 8.56 -3.11 7.09
N PRO A 74 7.47 -2.50 6.57
CA PRO A 74 7.39 -2.15 5.16
C PRO A 74 8.49 -1.18 4.73
N PRO A 75 9.06 -1.36 3.53
CA PRO A 75 9.93 -0.33 2.95
C PRO A 75 9.12 0.95 2.69
N MET A 76 9.81 2.07 2.59
CA MET A 76 9.18 3.33 2.17
C MET A 76 8.59 3.21 0.76
N PHE A 77 7.49 3.90 0.51
CA PHE A 77 6.91 4.04 -0.83
C PHE A 77 7.96 4.56 -1.82
N PRO A 78 8.08 4.02 -3.05
CA PRO A 78 7.19 3.07 -3.72
C PRO A 78 7.60 1.60 -3.58
N PHE A 79 8.18 1.21 -2.43
CA PHE A 79 8.55 -0.16 -2.09
C PHE A 79 9.70 -0.73 -2.94
N SER A 80 10.71 0.10 -3.22
CA SER A 80 11.85 -0.28 -4.04
C SER A 80 12.55 -1.54 -3.52
N GLY A 81 12.81 -2.50 -4.41
CA GLY A 81 13.47 -3.77 -4.08
C GLY A 81 12.54 -4.88 -3.60
N ALA A 82 11.24 -4.61 -3.41
CA ALA A 82 10.26 -5.63 -3.04
C ALA A 82 9.55 -6.24 -4.25
N THR A 83 9.12 -7.50 -4.13
CA THR A 83 8.02 -8.03 -4.96
C THR A 83 6.71 -7.52 -4.40
N VAL A 84 5.95 -6.74 -5.16
CA VAL A 84 4.69 -6.16 -4.67
C VAL A 84 3.51 -6.96 -5.19
N THR A 85 2.58 -7.26 -4.31
CA THR A 85 1.29 -7.90 -4.60
C THR A 85 0.17 -7.01 -4.07
N ILE A 86 -0.96 -6.99 -4.79
CA ILE A 86 -2.16 -6.28 -4.37
C ILE A 86 -3.32 -7.26 -4.30
N GLU A 87 -4.07 -7.22 -3.20
CA GLU A 87 -5.26 -8.03 -3.04
C GLU A 87 -6.26 -7.66 -4.15
N ARG A 88 -6.68 -8.66 -4.92
CA ARG A 88 -7.53 -8.48 -6.10
C ARG A 88 -8.86 -7.81 -5.78
N THR A 89 -9.43 -7.99 -4.58
CA THR A 89 -10.70 -7.34 -4.22
C THR A 89 -10.60 -5.81 -4.19
N LEU A 90 -9.43 -5.25 -3.88
CA LEU A 90 -9.20 -3.80 -3.91
C LEU A 90 -9.37 -3.22 -5.31
N LEU A 91 -9.16 -4.01 -6.38
CA LEU A 91 -9.28 -3.52 -7.76
C LEU A 91 -10.73 -3.20 -8.17
N ASN A 92 -11.71 -3.63 -7.38
CA ASN A 92 -13.12 -3.26 -7.59
C ASN A 92 -13.44 -1.85 -7.08
N GLU A 93 -12.56 -1.27 -6.25
CA GLU A 93 -12.74 0.08 -5.72
C GLU A 93 -12.35 1.13 -6.75
N ARG A 94 -13.10 2.24 -6.76
CA ARG A 94 -12.72 3.41 -7.57
C ARG A 94 -11.49 4.12 -7.01
N THR A 95 -11.37 4.12 -5.69
CA THR A 95 -10.30 4.80 -4.96
C THR A 95 -10.04 4.02 -3.68
N VAL A 96 -8.77 3.77 -3.39
CA VAL A 96 -8.30 3.25 -2.10
C VAL A 96 -7.44 4.29 -1.43
N TRP A 97 -7.52 4.33 -0.11
CA TRP A 97 -6.79 5.26 0.75
C TRP A 97 -5.72 4.51 1.53
N LEU A 98 -4.50 5.05 1.55
CA LEU A 98 -3.35 4.50 2.26
C LEU A 98 -2.63 5.59 3.03
N ASP A 99 -1.86 5.21 4.05
CA ASP A 99 -0.93 6.12 4.72
C ASP A 99 0.11 6.69 3.73
N ALA A 100 0.36 7.99 3.82
CA ALA A 100 1.25 8.73 2.94
C ALA A 100 2.54 9.16 3.67
N GLY A 101 3.18 8.24 4.40
CA GLY A 101 4.48 8.48 5.04
C GLY A 101 4.43 9.17 6.41
N SER A 102 3.25 9.42 6.96
CA SER A 102 3.08 9.83 8.37
C SER A 102 1.71 9.41 8.91
N PRO A 103 1.50 9.35 10.24
CA PRO A 103 0.24 8.88 10.83
C PRO A 103 -1.00 9.73 10.53
N ARG A 104 -0.83 10.93 9.97
CA ARG A 104 -1.94 11.88 9.71
C ARG A 104 -2.08 12.22 8.25
N HIS A 105 -1.22 11.70 7.36
CA HIS A 105 -1.32 12.00 5.94
C HIS A 105 -1.72 10.76 5.20
N VAL A 106 -2.69 10.90 4.30
CA VAL A 106 -3.25 9.79 3.55
C VAL A 106 -3.28 10.15 2.07
N VAL A 107 -3.25 9.12 1.22
CA VAL A 107 -3.34 9.29 -0.22
C VAL A 107 -4.44 8.40 -0.80
N GLY A 108 -5.40 9.05 -1.47
CA GLY A 108 -6.42 8.42 -2.28
C GLY A 108 -5.94 8.25 -3.72
N ILE A 109 -6.01 7.03 -4.25
CA ILE A 109 -5.57 6.70 -5.61
C ILE A 109 -6.41 5.56 -6.20
N SER A 110 -6.53 5.50 -7.53
CA SER A 110 -7.06 4.31 -8.20
C SER A 110 -6.19 3.08 -7.90
N PRO A 111 -6.77 1.95 -7.45
CA PRO A 111 -6.04 0.69 -7.25
C PRO A 111 -5.22 0.25 -8.47
N ALA A 112 -5.75 0.46 -9.68
CA ALA A 112 -5.06 0.12 -10.92
C ALA A 112 -3.83 1.03 -11.18
N GLN A 113 -3.93 2.33 -10.88
CA GLN A 113 -2.80 3.25 -11.00
C GLN A 113 -1.74 2.98 -9.91
N LEU A 114 -2.18 2.69 -8.68
CA LEU A 114 -1.30 2.26 -7.61
C LEU A 114 -0.51 1.03 -8.04
N ALA A 115 -1.20 -0.03 -8.49
CA ALA A 115 -0.58 -1.26 -8.97
C ALA A 115 0.44 -1.00 -10.10
N ARG A 116 0.13 -0.08 -11.02
CA ARG A 116 1.08 0.30 -12.08
C ARG A 116 2.33 0.99 -11.54
N VAL A 117 2.19 1.93 -10.60
CA VAL A 117 3.33 2.69 -10.03
C VAL A 117 4.25 1.82 -9.20
N VAL A 118 3.70 0.97 -8.34
CA VAL A 118 4.49 0.07 -7.49
C VAL A 118 4.78 -1.28 -8.15
N ARG A 119 4.37 -1.45 -9.41
CA ARG A 119 4.50 -2.69 -10.20
C ARG A 119 3.90 -3.91 -9.49
N ALA A 120 2.77 -3.73 -8.80
CA ALA A 120 2.09 -4.80 -8.09
C ALA A 120 1.46 -5.83 -9.04
N GLN A 121 1.52 -7.10 -8.66
CA GLN A 121 0.73 -8.16 -9.27
C GLN A 121 -0.54 -8.41 -8.45
N PRO A 122 -1.74 -8.45 -9.08
CA PRO A 122 -2.96 -8.85 -8.40
C PRO A 122 -2.88 -10.31 -7.92
N ALA A 123 -3.32 -10.58 -6.69
CA ALA A 123 -3.35 -11.92 -6.11
C ALA A 123 -4.50 -12.08 -5.13
N ASP A 124 -4.80 -13.33 -4.79
CA ASP A 124 -5.57 -13.68 -3.60
C ASP A 124 -4.61 -13.77 -2.41
N LEU A 125 -4.80 -12.92 -1.41
CA LEU A 125 -3.89 -12.75 -0.30
C LEU A 125 -4.56 -12.99 1.05
N LEU A 126 -5.87 -13.16 1.10
CA LEU A 126 -6.61 -13.17 2.35
C LEU A 126 -6.83 -14.59 2.87
N ALA A 127 -6.87 -14.74 4.18
CA ALA A 127 -7.38 -15.96 4.81
C ALA A 127 -8.91 -16.00 4.64
N ASP A 128 -9.47 -17.20 4.50
CA ASP A 128 -10.92 -17.43 4.46
C ASP A 128 -11.58 -17.14 5.83
#